data_AF-A0A9P5V7K7-F1
#
_entry.id   AF-A0A9P5V7K7-F1
#
_cell.length_a   1.000
_cell.length_b   1.000
_cell.length_c   1.000
_cell.angle_alpha   90.00
_cell.angle_beta   90.00
_cell.angle_gamma   90.00
#
_symmetry.space_group_name_H-M   'P 1'
#
loop_
_entity.id
_entity.type
_entity.pdbx_description
1 polymer ?
#
loop_
_entity_poly.entity_id
_entity_poly.type
_entity_poly.pdbx_seq_one_letter_code
_entity_poly.pdbx_strand_id
1 'polypeptide(L)'
;AWDNVHATILAEKDPAKQAELRRTIGSTVDYYLTSMSAVTEDGKLAHADLSGSKVGGVAFGAANVIVVVGTNKIVKDEDEAWTRTNEFALAAESARARDAYGVPASAIVNFEVLRAANPFAPGRIQVVLVNDALGF
;
A
#
# COMPACT_ATOMS: atom_id res chain seq x y z
N ALA A 1 2.68 24.70 -4.39
CA ALA A 1 2.44 23.63 -5.37
C ALA A 1 3.11 22.36 -4.84
N TRP A 2 2.50 21.18 -4.97
CA TRP A 2 3.16 19.91 -4.63
C TRP A 2 3.88 19.34 -5.85
N ASP A 3 4.92 18.54 -5.62
CA ASP A 3 5.54 17.72 -6.67
C ASP A 3 4.86 16.35 -6.72
N ASN A 4 4.30 15.99 -7.87
CA ASN A 4 3.63 14.70 -8.05
C ASN A 4 4.61 13.68 -8.64
N VAL A 5 5.40 13.07 -7.76
CA VAL A 5 6.39 12.04 -8.10
C VAL A 5 5.76 10.87 -8.87
N HIS A 6 4.52 10.50 -8.54
CA HIS A 6 3.81 9.42 -9.25
C HIS A 6 3.57 9.77 -10.72
N ALA A 7 3.10 10.99 -11.01
CA ALA A 7 2.91 11.45 -12.38
C ALA A 7 4.23 11.52 -13.14
N THR A 8 5.30 11.98 -12.50
CA THR A 8 6.66 12.00 -13.07
C THR A 8 7.14 10.59 -13.45
N ILE A 9 6.95 9.61 -12.58
CA ILE A 9 7.28 8.20 -12.87
C ILE A 9 6.46 7.69 -14.06
N LEU A 10 5.14 7.92 -14.08
CA LEU A 10 4.28 7.42 -15.16
C LEU A 10 4.49 8.12 -16.52
N ALA A 11 5.06 9.32 -16.51
CA ALA A 11 5.42 10.06 -17.72
C ALA A 11 6.61 9.41 -18.45
N GLU A 12 7.57 8.84 -17.72
CA GLU A 12 8.68 8.07 -18.31
C GLU A 12 8.15 6.78 -18.96
N LYS A 13 8.53 6.54 -20.22
CA LYS A 13 8.05 5.44 -21.05
C LYS A 13 9.10 4.36 -21.28
N ASP A 14 10.38 4.66 -21.06
CA ASP A 14 11.43 3.66 -21.02
C ASP A 14 11.26 2.79 -19.76
N PRO A 15 11.04 1.46 -19.89
CA PRO A 15 10.75 0.62 -18.73
C PRO A 15 11.89 0.57 -17.71
N ALA A 16 13.14 0.63 -18.14
CA ALA A 16 14.30 0.55 -17.25
C ALA A 16 14.45 1.85 -16.45
N LYS A 17 14.32 3.01 -17.10
CA LYS A 17 14.31 4.30 -16.41
C LYS A 17 13.11 4.44 -15.48
N GLN A 18 11.94 3.99 -15.92
CA GLN A 18 10.74 4.03 -15.09
C GLN A 18 10.89 3.17 -13.84
N ALA A 19 11.47 1.97 -13.96
CA ALA A 19 11.79 1.10 -12.83
C ALA A 19 12.80 1.75 -11.87
N GLU A 20 13.84 2.41 -12.42
CA GLU A 20 14.82 3.12 -11.61
C GLU A 20 14.22 4.31 -10.86
N LEU A 21 13.34 5.08 -11.48
CA LEU A 21 12.61 6.16 -10.80
C LEU A 21 11.72 5.61 -9.67
N ARG A 22 11.02 4.49 -9.88
CA ARG A 22 10.27 3.83 -8.79
C ARG A 22 11.16 3.46 -7.61
N ARG A 23 12.35 2.93 -7.88
CA ARG A 23 13.31 2.50 -6.85
C ARG A 23 13.94 3.67 -6.10
N THR A 24 14.27 4.75 -6.81
CA THR A 24 15.10 5.85 -6.28
C THR A 24 14.32 7.00 -5.68
N ILE A 25 13.16 7.33 -6.25
CA ILE A 25 12.31 8.45 -5.81
C ILE A 25 10.90 8.01 -5.43
N GLY A 26 10.43 6.84 -5.88
CA GLY A 26 9.07 6.38 -5.62
C GLY A 26 8.78 6.05 -4.15
N SER A 27 9.79 5.62 -3.40
CA SER A 27 9.66 5.19 -2.00
C SER A 27 10.30 6.14 -0.99
N THR A 28 11.00 7.18 -1.45
CA THR A 28 11.84 8.12 -0.66
C THR A 28 11.29 9.55 -0.78
N VAL A 29 9.98 9.68 -0.62
CA VAL A 29 9.23 10.94 -0.76
C VAL A 29 8.94 11.59 0.59
N ASP A 30 8.64 12.90 0.57
CA ASP A 30 8.19 13.62 1.77
C ASP A 30 6.85 13.08 2.31
N TYR A 31 5.93 12.72 1.41
CA TYR A 31 4.61 12.20 1.74
C TYR A 31 4.25 11.02 0.84
N TYR A 32 3.96 9.87 1.45
CA TYR A 32 3.51 8.66 0.77
C TYR A 32 2.05 8.40 1.12
N LEU A 33 1.17 8.56 0.12
CA LEU A 33 -0.26 8.29 0.27
C LEU A 33 -0.55 6.85 -0.14
N THR A 34 -1.19 6.08 0.75
CA THR A 34 -1.52 4.68 0.49
C THR A 34 -2.80 4.26 1.20
N SER A 35 -3.26 3.03 0.90
CA SER A 35 -4.28 2.29 1.64
C SER A 35 -3.66 1.04 2.24
N MET A 36 -4.40 0.39 3.15
CA MET A 36 -4.10 -0.96 3.63
C MET A 36 -5.05 -1.99 3.00
N SER A 37 -4.64 -3.25 3.03
CA SER A 37 -5.48 -4.41 2.70
C SER A 37 -6.41 -4.74 3.87
N ALA A 38 -5.91 -4.59 5.10
CA ALA A 38 -6.69 -4.72 6.32
C ALA A 38 -6.10 -3.88 7.46
N VAL A 39 -6.94 -3.53 8.43
CA VAL A 39 -6.56 -2.93 9.71
C VAL A 39 -7.17 -3.78 10.81
N THR A 40 -6.39 -4.25 11.76
CA THR A 40 -6.93 -5.05 12.86
C THR A 40 -7.64 -4.17 13.88
N GLU A 41 -8.56 -4.74 14.67
CA GLU A 41 -9.27 -4.03 15.75
C GLU A 41 -8.31 -3.44 16.79
N ASP A 42 -7.14 -4.05 16.98
CA ASP A 42 -6.06 -3.55 17.85
C ASP A 42 -5.08 -2.60 17.13
N GLY A 43 -5.39 -2.15 15.92
CA GLY A 43 -4.71 -1.04 15.23
C GLY A 43 -3.46 -1.42 14.42
N LYS A 44 -3.24 -2.70 14.13
CA LYS A 44 -2.15 -3.16 13.26
C LYS A 44 -2.55 -2.97 11.80
N LEU A 45 -1.59 -2.57 10.96
CA LEU A 45 -1.84 -2.26 9.56
C LEU A 45 -1.24 -3.35 8.68
N ALA A 46 -2.06 -3.99 7.85
CA ALA A 46 -1.63 -5.06 6.95
C ALA A 46 -1.79 -4.66 5.48
N HIS A 47 -0.76 -4.91 4.68
CA HIS A 47 -0.80 -4.70 3.24
C HIS A 47 -0.01 -5.75 2.47
N ALA A 48 -0.42 -5.95 1.21
CA ALA A 48 0.26 -6.80 0.26
C ALA A 48 0.71 -6.03 -0.99
N ASP A 49 1.81 -6.49 -1.58
CA ASP A 49 2.23 -6.09 -2.92
C ASP A 49 3.06 -7.17 -3.64
N LEU A 50 3.29 -6.92 -4.93
CA LEU A 50 4.17 -7.72 -5.78
C LEU A 50 5.62 -7.23 -5.74
N SER A 51 5.81 -5.91 -5.87
CA SER A 51 7.12 -5.31 -6.18
C SER A 51 7.94 -4.91 -4.95
N GLY A 52 7.38 -4.98 -3.73
CA GLY A 52 8.01 -4.48 -2.50
C GLY A 52 7.98 -2.95 -2.37
N SER A 53 7.39 -2.24 -3.34
CA SER A 53 7.34 -0.77 -3.33
C SER A 53 6.60 -0.20 -2.11
N LYS A 54 5.52 -0.85 -1.66
CA LYS A 54 4.82 -0.43 -0.46
C LYS A 54 5.64 -0.73 0.78
N VAL A 55 6.27 -1.91 0.86
CA VAL A 55 7.15 -2.27 1.98
C VAL A 55 8.24 -1.20 2.15
N GLY A 56 8.95 -0.88 1.07
CA GLY A 56 9.99 0.16 1.09
C GLY A 56 9.46 1.53 1.50
N GLY A 57 8.37 2.01 0.88
CA GLY A 57 7.83 3.35 1.15
C GLY A 57 7.20 3.50 2.53
N VAL A 58 6.35 2.54 2.91
CA VAL A 58 5.59 2.57 4.16
C VAL A 58 6.49 2.27 5.35
N ALA A 59 7.27 1.18 5.32
CA ALA A 59 8.05 0.76 6.47
C ALA A 59 9.18 1.73 6.81
N PHE A 60 9.81 2.34 5.79
CA PHE A 60 11.05 3.09 6.00
C PHE A 60 11.18 4.37 5.16
N GLY A 61 11.09 4.27 3.83
CA GLY A 61 11.64 5.27 2.92
C GLY A 61 10.96 6.64 2.96
N ALA A 62 9.63 6.70 3.12
CA ALA A 62 8.92 7.96 3.11
C ALA A 62 9.08 8.72 4.43
N ALA A 63 9.23 10.05 4.38
CA ALA A 63 9.33 10.87 5.60
C ALA A 63 7.99 10.89 6.38
N ASN A 64 6.87 10.92 5.66
CA ASN A 64 5.52 10.84 6.21
C ASN A 64 4.67 9.85 5.39
N VAL A 65 3.84 9.06 6.06
CA VAL A 65 2.91 8.11 5.44
C VAL A 65 1.50 8.48 5.85
N ILE A 66 0.64 8.69 4.86
CA ILE A 66 -0.79 8.91 5.06
C ILE A 66 -1.53 7.67 4.58
N VAL A 67 -2.19 7.01 5.51
CA VAL A 67 -3.00 5.82 5.25
C VAL A 67 -4.47 6.24 5.24
N VAL A 68 -5.13 6.10 4.10
CA VAL A 68 -6.59 6.30 4.00
C VAL A 68 -7.23 4.94 3.80
N VAL A 69 -8.14 4.55 4.70
CA VAL A 69 -8.73 3.22 4.69
C VAL A 69 -10.20 3.26 5.10
N GLY A 70 -11.03 2.53 4.36
CA GLY A 70 -12.45 2.37 4.67
C GLY A 70 -12.67 1.44 5.85
N THR A 71 -13.75 1.66 6.60
CA THR A 71 -14.13 0.81 7.75
C THR A 71 -14.46 -0.63 7.33
N ASN A 72 -14.77 -0.86 6.05
CA ASN A 72 -14.92 -2.20 5.44
C ASN A 72 -13.62 -3.04 5.41
N LYS A 73 -12.49 -2.48 5.85
CA LYS A 73 -11.21 -3.19 5.95
C LYS A 73 -10.77 -3.45 7.40
N ILE A 74 -11.63 -3.12 8.38
CA ILE A 74 -11.38 -3.49 9.78
C ILE A 74 -11.66 -4.98 9.94
N VAL A 75 -10.72 -5.70 10.52
CA VAL A 75 -10.78 -7.14 10.80
C VAL A 75 -10.37 -7.41 12.25
N LYS A 76 -10.71 -8.57 12.79
CA LYS A 76 -10.44 -8.90 14.19
C LYS A 76 -8.94 -8.92 14.51
N ASP A 77 -8.14 -9.63 13.71
CA ASP A 77 -6.74 -9.93 14.04
C ASP A 77 -5.86 -10.14 12.79
N GLU A 78 -4.57 -10.46 12.99
CA GLU A 78 -3.60 -10.67 11.90
C GLU A 78 -3.97 -11.86 10.99
N ASP A 79 -4.61 -12.90 11.54
CA ASP A 79 -5.03 -14.08 10.78
C ASP A 79 -6.21 -13.72 9.85
N GLU A 80 -7.18 -12.95 10.36
CA GLU A 80 -8.27 -12.42 9.53
C GLU A 80 -7.74 -11.37 8.53
N ALA A 81 -6.71 -10.59 8.88
CA ALA A 81 -6.06 -9.68 7.95
C ALA A 81 -5.44 -10.41 6.76
N TRP A 82 -4.73 -11.51 7.01
CA TRP A 82 -4.21 -12.38 5.95
C TRP A 82 -5.35 -13.00 5.13
N THR A 83 -6.35 -13.59 5.79
CA THR A 83 -7.50 -14.23 5.13
C THR A 83 -8.22 -13.25 4.21
N ARG A 84 -8.58 -12.07 4.72
CA ARG A 84 -9.18 -11.00 3.93
C ARG A 84 -8.29 -10.57 2.76
N THR A 85 -6.99 -10.45 2.96
CA THR A 85 -6.05 -10.03 1.91
C THR A 85 -5.94 -11.08 0.80
N ASN A 86 -5.81 -12.36 1.18
CA ASN A 86 -5.59 -13.46 0.26
C ASN A 86 -6.87 -13.92 -0.46
N GLU A 87 -8.02 -13.93 0.22
CA GLU A 87 -9.26 -14.48 -0.34
C GLU A 87 -10.13 -13.42 -1.00
N PHE A 88 -10.18 -12.20 -0.44
CA PHE A 88 -11.02 -11.13 -0.97
C PHE A 88 -10.20 -10.11 -1.79
N ALA A 89 -9.19 -9.49 -1.17
CA ALA A 89 -8.48 -8.39 -1.81
C ALA A 89 -7.68 -8.84 -3.05
N LEU A 90 -7.01 -10.00 -2.99
CA LEU A 90 -6.29 -10.57 -4.13
C LEU A 90 -7.22 -10.97 -5.28
N ALA A 91 -8.42 -11.48 -4.99
CA ALA A 91 -9.40 -11.80 -6.01
C ALA A 91 -9.87 -10.55 -6.75
N ALA A 92 -10.20 -9.49 -6.01
CA ALA A 92 -10.57 -8.19 -6.56
C ALA A 92 -9.41 -7.54 -7.35
N GLU A 93 -8.19 -7.57 -6.80
CA GLU A 93 -7.00 -7.07 -7.49
C GLU A 93 -6.70 -7.86 -8.77
N SER A 94 -6.90 -9.18 -8.76
CA SER A 94 -6.70 -10.02 -9.94
C SER A 94 -7.73 -9.72 -11.03
N ALA A 95 -8.98 -9.41 -10.67
CA ALA A 95 -9.97 -8.92 -11.62
C ALA A 95 -9.54 -7.57 -12.21
N ARG A 96 -9.15 -6.62 -11.37
CA ARG A 96 -8.63 -5.32 -11.83
C ARG A 96 -7.39 -5.46 -12.72
N ALA A 97 -6.45 -6.35 -12.37
CA ALA A 97 -5.22 -6.55 -13.11
C ALA A 97 -5.44 -7.19 -14.49
N ARG A 98 -6.43 -8.10 -14.61
CA ARG A 98 -6.88 -8.61 -15.92
C ARG A 98 -7.36 -7.47 -16.81
N ASP A 99 -8.23 -6.61 -16.28
CA ASP A 99 -8.81 -5.52 -17.05
C ASP A 99 -7.78 -4.43 -17.39
N ALA A 100 -6.89 -4.09 -16.46
CA ALA A 100 -5.94 -2.99 -16.60
C ALA A 100 -4.65 -3.37 -17.35
N TYR A 101 -4.17 -4.61 -17.20
CA TYR A 101 -2.85 -5.03 -17.68
C TYR A 101 -2.88 -6.26 -18.59
N GLY A 102 -4.03 -6.93 -18.76
CA GLY A 102 -4.15 -8.14 -19.57
C GLY A 102 -3.43 -9.36 -18.98
N VAL A 103 -3.07 -9.34 -17.70
CA VAL A 103 -2.42 -10.47 -17.01
C VAL A 103 -3.47 -11.39 -16.39
N PRO A 104 -3.29 -12.73 -16.34
CA PRO A 104 -4.32 -13.65 -15.88
C PRO A 104 -4.79 -13.43 -14.43
N ALA A 105 -3.85 -13.08 -13.55
CA ALA A 105 -4.10 -12.80 -12.14
C ALA A 105 -2.96 -11.94 -11.57
N SER A 106 -3.23 -11.32 -10.42
CA SER A 106 -2.20 -10.73 -9.58
C SER A 106 -1.62 -11.79 -8.63
N ALA A 107 -0.57 -11.43 -7.88
CA ALA A 107 0.02 -12.29 -6.88
C ALA A 107 0.46 -11.47 -5.66
N ILE A 108 0.38 -12.09 -4.49
CA ILE A 108 0.99 -11.59 -3.26
C ILE A 108 2.39 -12.18 -3.18
N VAL A 109 3.41 -11.33 -3.22
CA VAL A 109 4.81 -11.74 -2.97
C VAL A 109 5.27 -11.23 -1.62
N ASN A 110 4.86 -10.02 -1.24
CA ASN A 110 5.12 -9.47 0.07
C ASN A 110 3.80 -9.28 0.82
N PHE A 111 3.79 -9.66 2.08
CA PHE A 111 2.75 -9.33 3.05
C PHE A 111 3.42 -8.80 4.31
N GLU A 112 3.12 -7.56 4.67
CA GLU A 112 3.72 -6.90 5.82
C GLU A 112 2.62 -6.47 6.80
N VAL A 113 2.92 -6.63 8.08
CA VAL A 113 2.09 -6.16 9.19
C VAL A 113 2.90 -5.17 10.04
N LEU A 114 2.47 -3.91 10.05
CA LEU A 114 2.97 -2.92 11.00
C LEU A 114 2.21 -3.08 12.32
N ARG A 115 2.92 -3.60 13.33
CA ARG A 115 2.33 -3.92 14.63
C ARG A 115 2.32 -2.76 15.63
N ALA A 116 3.15 -1.75 15.40
CA ALA A 116 3.26 -0.57 16.25
C ALA A 116 3.92 0.59 15.48
N ALA A 117 3.73 1.81 15.96
CA ALA A 117 4.48 2.96 15.48
C ALA A 117 5.96 2.86 15.90
N ASN A 118 6.86 3.36 15.04
CA ASN A 118 8.28 3.48 15.39
C ASN A 118 8.45 4.53 16.50
N PRO A 119 8.97 4.16 17.69
CA PRO A 119 9.13 5.10 18.80
C PRO A 119 10.14 6.22 18.52
N PHE A 120 11.06 6.03 17.57
CA PHE A 120 12.04 7.04 17.15
C PHE A 120 11.54 7.96 16.04
N ALA A 121 10.34 7.70 15.49
CA ALA A 121 9.69 8.53 14.48
C ALA A 121 8.18 8.65 14.79
N PRO A 122 7.81 9.22 15.95
CA PRO A 122 6.41 9.35 16.34
C PRO A 122 5.64 10.21 15.32
N GLY A 123 4.41 9.80 15.00
CA GLY A 123 3.56 10.53 14.05
C GLY A 123 3.91 10.37 12.57
N ARG A 124 4.97 9.61 12.23
CA ARG A 124 5.35 9.34 10.82
C ARG A 124 4.21 8.71 10.02
N ILE A 125 3.44 7.82 10.62
CA ILE A 125 2.31 7.15 9.98
C ILE A 125 1.01 7.69 10.57
N GLN A 126 0.19 8.31 9.73
CA GLN A 126 -1.13 8.85 10.09
C GLN A 126 -2.21 8.04 9.41
N VAL A 127 -3.18 7.56 10.17
CA VAL A 127 -4.28 6.73 9.67
C VAL A 127 -5.58 7.52 9.70
N VAL A 128 -6.25 7.59 8.56
CA VAL A 128 -7.58 8.19 8.38
C VAL A 128 -8.56 7.07 8.08
N LEU A 129 -9.40 6.76 9.07
CA LEU A 129 -10.54 5.84 8.90
C LEU A 129 -11.70 6.59 8.26
N VAL A 130 -12.15 6.11 7.12
CA VAL A 130 -13.34 6.63 6.44
C VAL A 130 -14.50 5.69 6.72
N ASN A 131 -15.60 6.23 7.27
CA ASN A 131 -16.81 5.46 7.56
C ASN A 131 -17.62 5.17 6.29
N ASP A 132 -16.99 4.50 5.33
CA ASP A 132 -17.56 4.07 4.06
C ASP A 132 -16.77 2.87 3.52
N ALA A 133 -17.35 2.16 2.55
CA ALA A 133 -16.70 1.06 1.86
C ALA A 133 -15.75 1.58 0.78
N LEU A 134 -14.47 1.77 1.13
CA LEU A 134 -13.43 2.23 0.20
C LEU A 134 -12.53 1.10 -0.28
N GLY A 135 -12.43 0.97 -1.61
CA GLY A 135 -11.59 -0.03 -2.25
C GLY A 135 -11.97 -1.46 -1.86
N PHE A 136 -11.04 -2.38 -2.12
CA PHE A 136 -11.16 -3.79 -1.76
C PHE A 136 -10.04 -4.20 -0.82
#